data_AF-A0A7M2AAF9-F1
#
_entry.id   AF-A0A7M2AAF9-F1
#
_cell.length_a   1.000
_cell.length_b   1.000
_cell.length_c   1.000
_cell.angle_alpha   90.00
_cell.angle_beta   90.00
_cell.angle_gamma   90.00
#
_symmetry.space_group_name_H-M   'P 1'
#
loop_
_entity.id
_entity.type
_entity.pdbx_description
1 polymer ?
#
loop_
_entity_poly.entity_id
_entity_poly.type
_entity_poly.pdbx_seq_one_letter_code
_entity_poly.pdbx_strand_id
1 'polypeptide(L)'
;MKEYPIVGDDDPRTGFSFAIQELELCFWREAIKIDEVMKEPFFLEMSEEKKELEKRYFYFTTVSIGTLRYFNFMDNDLADT
;
A
#
# COMPACT_ATOMS: atom_id res chain seq x y z
N MET A 1 -0.10 21.91 -9.37
CA MET A 1 -0.49 21.05 -8.24
C MET A 1 0.81 20.58 -7.60
N LYS A 2 0.95 20.60 -6.27
CA LYS A 2 2.17 20.14 -5.62
C LYS A 2 2.18 18.61 -5.62
N GLU A 3 3.29 18.00 -6.02
CA GLU A 3 3.51 16.56 -5.93
C GLU A 3 4.21 16.24 -4.61
N TYR A 4 3.85 15.11 -3.99
CA TYR A 4 4.47 14.63 -2.76
C TYR A 4 5.16 13.29 -3.02
N PRO A 5 6.44 13.13 -2.62
CA PRO A 5 7.12 11.85 -2.76
C PRO A 5 6.46 10.81 -1.86
N ILE A 6 6.35 9.58 -2.36
CA ILE A 6 5.79 8.43 -1.65
C ILE A 6 6.93 7.45 -1.39
N VAL A 7 7.15 7.13 -0.11
CA VAL A 7 8.08 6.07 0.30
C VAL A 7 7.26 4.83 0.61
N GLY A 8 7.67 3.67 0.10
CA GLY A 8 6.97 2.43 0.35
C GLY A 8 7.89 1.28 0.74
N ASP A 9 7.33 0.35 1.49
CA ASP A 9 7.98 -0.90 1.89
C ASP A 9 7.13 -2.08 1.43
N ASP A 10 7.78 -3.13 0.93
CA ASP A 10 7.21 -4.42 0.54
C ASP A 10 7.71 -5.45 1.56
N ASP A 11 7.00 -5.59 2.68
CA ASP A 11 7.23 -6.72 3.57
C ASP A 11 6.22 -7.83 3.21
N PRO A 12 6.67 -8.90 2.53
CA PRO A 12 5.80 -10.01 2.14
C PRO A 12 5.16 -10.73 3.34
N ARG A 13 5.59 -10.45 4.58
CA ARG A 13 5.00 -10.99 5.81
C ARG A 13 3.97 -10.07 6.47
N THR A 14 3.99 -8.77 6.19
CA THR A 14 3.17 -7.79 6.92
C THR A 14 2.41 -6.80 6.04
N GLY A 15 2.59 -6.80 4.72
CA GLY A 15 1.84 -5.95 3.80
C GLY A 15 2.67 -4.88 3.10
N PHE A 16 1.97 -3.95 2.45
CA PHE A 16 2.58 -2.80 1.80
C PHE A 16 2.19 -1.52 2.54
N SER A 17 3.20 -0.73 2.87
CA SER A 17 3.01 0.61 3.45
C SER A 17 3.40 1.68 2.43
N PHE A 18 2.71 2.81 2.43
CA PHE A 18 2.96 3.97 1.57
C PHE A 18 2.83 5.23 2.40
N ALA A 19 3.95 5.90 2.66
CA ALA A 19 4.00 7.12 3.46
C ALA A 19 4.19 8.36 2.59
N ILE A 20 3.37 9.38 2.86
CA ILE A 20 3.56 10.77 2.44
C ILE A 20 4.03 11.53 3.68
N GLN A 21 5.34 11.53 3.91
CA GLN A 21 5.95 12.05 5.14
C GLN A 21 5.62 13.52 5.40
N GLU A 22 5.62 14.37 4.36
CA GLU A 22 5.29 15.80 4.51
C GLU A 22 3.87 16.01 5.07
N LEU A 23 2.97 15.07 4.82
CA LEU A 23 1.59 15.11 5.31
C LEU A 23 1.38 14.29 6.59
N GLU A 24 2.43 13.67 7.12
CA GLU A 24 2.36 12.69 8.22
C GLU A 24 1.27 11.65 7.98
N LEU A 25 1.18 11.17 6.75
CA LEU A 25 0.13 10.26 6.30
C LEU A 25 0.77 8.97 5.84
N CYS A 26 0.31 7.84 6.37
CA CYS A 26 0.70 6.53 5.89
C CYS A 26 -0.52 5.70 5.57
N PHE A 27 -0.46 5.03 4.44
CA PHE A 27 -1.45 4.08 4.00
C PHE A 27 -0.88 2.68 4.05
N TRP A 28 -1.62 1.73 4.60
CA TRP A 28 -1.21 0.34 4.70
C TRP A 28 -2.25 -0.57 4.07
N ARG A 29 -1.78 -1.68 3.49
CA ARG A 29 -2.62 -2.79 3.01
C ARG A 29 -1.96 -4.12 3.31
N GLU A 30 -2.77 -5.13 3.59
CA GLU A 30 -2.29 -6.50 3.73
C GLU A 30 -1.76 -7.03 2.38
N ALA A 31 -0.68 -7.81 2.44
CA ALA A 31 -0.03 -8.39 1.28
C ALA A 31 -0.91 -9.47 0.68
N ILE A 32 -1.43 -9.21 -0.51
CA ILE A 32 -1.06 -10.05 -1.64
C ILE A 32 -0.85 -9.06 -2.80
N LYS A 33 0.28 -9.19 -3.52
CA LYS A 33 0.52 -8.45 -4.76
C LYS A 33 -0.75 -8.48 -5.59
N ILE A 34 -1.27 -7.32 -5.97
CA ILE A 34 -2.44 -7.19 -6.86
C ILE A 34 -2.26 -8.14 -8.06
N ASP A 35 -1.05 -8.18 -8.62
CA ASP A 35 -0.71 -9.01 -9.78
C ASP A 35 -0.73 -10.52 -9.52
N GLU A 36 -0.50 -10.96 -8.28
CA GLU A 36 -0.54 -12.39 -7.91
C GLU A 36 -1.97 -12.80 -7.55
N VAL A 37 -2.71 -11.98 -6.78
CA VAL A 37 -4.15 -12.18 -6.53
C VAL A 37 -4.93 -12.27 -7.81
N MET A 38 -4.65 -11.38 -8.77
CA MET A 38 -5.34 -11.36 -10.05
C MET A 38 -5.11 -12.62 -10.90
N LYS A 39 -4.11 -13.44 -10.54
CA LYS A 39 -3.82 -14.74 -11.16
C LYS A 39 -4.42 -15.92 -10.40
N GLU A 40 -4.94 -15.71 -9.18
CA GLU A 40 -5.50 -16.78 -8.37
C GLU A 40 -6.86 -17.26 -8.92
N PRO A 41 -7.18 -18.57 -8.82
CA PRO A 41 -8.42 -19.13 -9.35
C PRO A 41 -9.67 -18.43 -8.79
N PHE A 42 -9.66 -18.11 -7.50
CA PHE A 42 -10.81 -17.46 -6.86
C PHE A 42 -11.14 -16.08 -7.48
N PHE A 43 -10.13 -15.35 -7.97
CA PHE A 43 -10.32 -14.05 -8.62
C PHE A 43 -10.71 -14.22 -10.08
N LEU A 44 -10.08 -15.16 -10.79
CA LEU A 44 -10.35 -15.44 -12.21
C LEU A 44 -11.79 -15.96 -12.44
N GLU A 45 -12.31 -16.74 -11.49
CA GLU A 45 -13.66 -17.32 -11.53
C GLU A 45 -14.77 -16.32 -11.15
N MET A 46 -14.43 -15.11 -10.67
CA MET A 46 -15.42 -14.07 -10.37
C MET A 46 -16.08 -13.52 -11.65
N SER A 47 -17.31 -13.01 -11.50
CA SER A 47 -17.91 -12.19 -12.54
C SER A 47 -17.12 -10.89 -12.74
N GLU A 48 -17.17 -10.30 -13.93
CA GLU A 48 -16.46 -9.04 -14.21
C GLU A 48 -16.91 -7.89 -13.30
N GLU A 49 -18.19 -7.83 -12.95
CA GLU A 49 -18.69 -6.84 -11.99
C GLU A 49 -18.01 -6.99 -10.61
N LYS A 50 -17.81 -8.23 -10.15
CA LYS A 50 -17.10 -8.50 -8.90
C LYS A 50 -15.62 -8.22 -9.01
N LYS A 51 -14.97 -8.54 -10.12
CA LYS A 51 -13.55 -8.19 -10.34
C LYS A 51 -13.35 -6.67 -10.31
N GLU A 52 -14.23 -5.91 -10.95
CA GLU A 52 -14.19 -4.44 -10.90
C GLU A 52 -14.46 -3.90 -9.49
N LEU A 53 -15.33 -4.57 -8.73
CA LEU A 53 -15.59 -4.22 -7.34
C LEU A 53 -14.38 -4.51 -6.44
N GLU A 54 -13.78 -5.69 -6.54
CA GLU A 54 -12.55 -6.08 -5.83
C GLU A 54 -11.39 -5.14 -6.20
N LYS A 55 -11.24 -4.78 -7.48
CA LYS A 55 -10.29 -3.75 -7.94
C LYS A 55 -10.49 -2.40 -7.26
N ARG A 56 -11.74 -2.03 -6.98
CA ARG A 56 -12.09 -0.81 -6.23
C ARG A 56 -11.97 -0.98 -4.72
N TYR A 57 -11.85 -2.20 -4.19
CA TYR A 57 -11.60 -2.46 -2.77
C TYR A 57 -10.15 -2.85 -2.48
N PHE A 58 -9.30 -3.04 -3.50
CA PHE A 58 -7.83 -3.05 -3.40
C PHE A 58 -7.24 -1.66 -3.09
N TYR A 59 -7.92 -0.88 -2.24
CA TYR A 59 -7.33 0.27 -1.57
C TYR A 59 -6.62 -0.18 -0.29
N PHE A 60 -5.95 0.78 0.30
CA PHE A 60 -5.37 0.67 1.62
C PHE A 60 -6.41 0.21 2.64
N THR A 61 -6.11 -0.89 3.32
CA THR A 61 -6.91 -1.39 4.45
C THR A 61 -6.91 -0.39 5.60
N THR A 62 -5.85 0.40 5.73
CA THR A 62 -5.67 1.30 6.86
C THR A 62 -5.07 2.63 6.42
N VAL A 63 -5.54 3.70 7.05
CA VAL A 63 -4.92 5.02 7.01
C VAL A 63 -4.44 5.38 8.41
N SER A 64 -3.20 5.82 8.51
CA SER A 64 -2.55 6.24 9.74
C SER A 64 -2.15 7.71 9.60
N ILE A 65 -2.50 8.51 10.60
CA ILE A 65 -2.08 9.92 10.71
C ILE A 65 -1.07 10.00 11.84
N GLY A 66 0.15 10.36 11.50
CA GLY A 66 1.27 10.47 12.43
C GLY A 66 1.30 11.81 13.15
N THR A 67 2.01 11.84 14.27
CA THR A 67 2.49 13.12 14.82
C THR A 67 3.65 13.63 13.97
N LEU A 68 4.01 14.90 14.10
CA LEU A 68 5.13 15.49 13.36
C LEU A 68 6.41 14.63 13.45
N ARG A 69 7.00 14.32 12.29
CA ARG A 69 8.17 13.47 12.05
C ARG A 69 8.00 11.99 12.38
N TYR A 70 6.78 11.51 12.56
CA TYR A 70 6.55 10.12 12.93
C TYR A 70 7.07 9.17 11.84
N PHE A 71 6.89 9.49 10.56
CA PHE A 71 7.29 8.60 9.46
C PHE A 71 8.73 8.78 8.95
N ASN A 72 9.55 9.61 9.59
CA ASN A 72 10.94 9.84 9.18
C ASN A 72 11.83 8.59 9.31
N PHE A 73 11.43 7.58 10.10
CA PHE A 73 12.21 6.34 10.22
C PHE A 73 12.26 5.54 8.92
N MET A 74 11.28 5.73 8.02
CA MET A 74 11.24 5.07 6.71
C MET A 74 12.34 5.54 5.74
N ASP A 75 13.08 6.59 6.07
CA ASP A 75 14.24 7.05 5.29
C ASP A 75 15.51 6.23 5.60
N ASN A 76 15.59 5.58 6.76
CA ASN A 76 16.80 4.88 7.19
C ASN A 76 17.02 3.55 6.45
N ASP A 77 15.97 2.96 5.88
CA ASP A 77 16.06 1.70 5.14
C ASP A 77 16.59 1.89 3.70
N LEU A 78 16.71 3.12 3.21
CA LEU A 78 17.31 3.45 1.91
C LEU A 78 18.82 3.74 1.98
N ALA A 79 19.42 3.74 3.17
CA ALA A 79 20.82 4.12 3.37
C ALA A 79 21.84 2.96 3.21
N ASP A 80 21.38 1.71 3.09
CA ASP A 80 22.23 0.50 3.02
C ASP A 80 22.10 -0.31 1.70
N THR A 81 21.62 0.30 0.62
CA THR A 81 21.61 -0.27 -0.75
C THR A 81 22.28 0.65 -1.76
#